data_AF-A0A9C6X2M7-F1
#
_entry.id   AF-A0A9C6X2M7-F1
#
_cell.length_a   1.000
_cell.length_b   1.000
_cell.length_c   1.000
_cell.angle_alpha   90.00
_cell.angle_beta   90.00
_cell.angle_gamma   90.00
#
_symmetry.space_group_name_H-M   'P 1'
#
loop_
_entity.id
_entity.type
_entity.pdbx_description
1 polymer ?
#
loop_
_entity_poly.entity_id
_entity_poly.type
_entity_poly.pdbx_seq_one_letter_code
_entity_poly.pdbx_strand_id
1 'polypeptide(L)'
;MLEVKEDLAAFFCCPVTDVALDTSVVEIDDSLPLAGAGVESHDVRLRIRVSRRPKPFLGGFRDSRSGTEFHHAESQTGPPARDTSDRVSRDAQTVRTRRRRVHTPHEKATQVPRPGLYIPGMPEHVLMADPGRYVPADEALERQRDLEDRVRTIQRYYRAYLRRRVPPAREDGEDEEAEEGEEGEEGEEVEEEQKLADEEEEQERRDQALVLAASTPSGYPRSSRDFDTLYALVERWRQAETRRLQASCSEAARRAMLGEVLEREMTLLNAIERHRQVVAGERARDRERRFLERCAEPLVFEGSNGEPIQVETLEVARAKELQAAYLSLTQQAPKAERLEFLVALMESLKEVGLERAEELRRLIGRECTMMARGLDAGLEPLRRHIALLFAELVKCPEVNPEATKHLRASRVLLDMWLGRSALTEDEAAGLWGLRLPRWRARQEWSPWNCVLLTAAQARAHAHLGDLDVEDVYAPALVDTVRRRHLQARRVFARLMQSERTLRAEATPLLEMTASDLGAS
;
A
#
# COMPACT_ATOMS: atom_id res chain seq x y z
N MET A 1 -13.27 -53.24 4.13
CA MET A 1 -13.83 -53.07 2.77
C MET A 1 -12.88 -52.17 2.02
N LEU A 2 -12.06 -52.77 1.17
CA LEU A 2 -11.11 -52.13 0.28
C LEU A 2 -11.85 -51.86 -1.03
N GLU A 3 -11.95 -50.60 -1.46
CA GLU A 3 -12.38 -50.26 -2.81
C GLU A 3 -11.18 -50.42 -3.75
N VAL A 4 -11.25 -51.46 -4.59
CA VAL A 4 -10.34 -51.70 -5.70
C VAL A 4 -10.94 -50.99 -6.92
N LYS A 5 -10.28 -49.95 -7.41
CA LYS A 5 -10.53 -49.40 -8.75
C LYS A 5 -9.69 -50.20 -9.74
N GLU A 6 -10.36 -51.03 -10.53
CA GLU A 6 -9.83 -51.69 -11.71
C GLU A 6 -9.89 -50.70 -12.88
N ASP A 7 -8.75 -50.11 -13.26
CA ASP A 7 -8.62 -49.40 -14.53
C ASP A 7 -8.00 -50.35 -15.56
N LEU A 8 -8.85 -50.87 -16.43
CA LEU A 8 -8.54 -51.66 -17.62
C LEU A 8 -7.75 -50.80 -18.63
N ALA A 9 -6.43 -50.92 -18.63
CA ALA A 9 -5.59 -50.41 -19.71
C ALA A 9 -5.80 -51.27 -20.97
N ALA A 10 -6.49 -50.71 -21.96
CA ALA A 10 -6.72 -51.30 -23.26
C ALA A 10 -5.40 -51.55 -24.01
N PHE A 11 -5.17 -52.80 -24.41
CA PHE A 11 -4.07 -53.22 -25.28
C PHE A 11 -4.29 -52.68 -26.71
N PHE A 12 -3.64 -51.59 -27.08
CA PHE A 12 -3.55 -51.12 -28.47
C PHE A 12 -2.35 -51.81 -29.17
N CYS A 13 -2.62 -52.64 -30.19
CA CYS A 13 -1.61 -53.22 -31.07
C CYS A 13 -1.75 -52.60 -32.48
N CYS A 14 -0.69 -52.01 -33.02
CA CYS A 14 -0.65 -51.44 -34.38
C CYS A 14 0.02 -52.40 -35.38
N PRO A 15 -0.48 -52.51 -36.63
CA PRO A 15 0.13 -53.34 -37.66
C PRO A 15 1.51 -52.78 -38.03
N VAL A 16 2.48 -53.67 -38.27
CA VAL A 16 3.82 -53.28 -38.72
C VAL A 16 3.71 -52.64 -40.10
N THR A 17 3.88 -51.33 -40.15
CA THR A 17 4.33 -50.66 -41.39
C THR A 17 5.84 -50.89 -41.48
N ASP A 18 6.35 -51.18 -42.68
CA ASP A 18 7.77 -51.39 -42.97
C ASP A 18 8.61 -50.14 -42.65
N VAL A 19 8.77 -49.84 -41.35
CA VAL A 19 9.68 -48.85 -40.84
C VAL A 19 10.98 -49.61 -40.61
N ALA A 20 11.80 -49.65 -41.66
CA ALA A 20 13.18 -50.07 -41.56
C ALA A 20 13.85 -49.21 -40.48
N LEU A 21 14.06 -49.76 -39.29
CA LEU A 21 14.90 -49.14 -38.28
C LEU A 21 16.33 -49.18 -38.84
N ASP A 22 16.88 -48.01 -39.14
CA ASP A 22 18.28 -47.82 -39.53
C ASP A 22 19.16 -48.21 -38.33
N THR A 23 19.45 -49.51 -38.19
CA THR A 23 20.40 -50.02 -37.20
C THR A 23 21.80 -49.81 -37.74
N SER A 24 22.42 -48.69 -37.35
CA SER A 24 23.83 -48.43 -37.63
C SER A 24 24.70 -49.31 -36.73
N VAL A 25 25.24 -50.41 -37.29
CA VAL A 25 26.32 -51.15 -36.63
C VAL A 25 27.63 -50.43 -36.96
N VAL A 26 28.33 -49.95 -35.94
CA VAL A 26 29.63 -49.31 -36.08
C VAL A 26 30.69 -50.41 -35.98
N GLU A 27 31.28 -50.81 -37.11
CA GLU A 27 32.50 -51.61 -37.12
C GLU A 27 33.70 -50.65 -37.04
N ILE A 28 34.52 -50.80 -36.00
CA ILE A 28 35.74 -50.01 -35.78
C ILE A 28 36.92 -50.85 -36.26
N ASP A 29 37.74 -50.32 -37.18
CA ASP A 29 38.99 -50.97 -37.59
C ASP A 29 40.04 -50.84 -36.46
N ASP A 30 40.35 -51.95 -35.80
CA ASP A 30 41.24 -52.06 -34.62
C ASP A 30 42.75 -51.91 -34.93
N SER A 31 43.16 -50.91 -35.71
CA SER A 31 44.58 -50.72 -36.08
C SER A 31 45.13 -49.32 -35.81
N LEU A 32 45.08 -48.86 -34.55
CA LEU A 32 45.92 -47.76 -34.07
C LEU A 32 46.46 -48.04 -32.64
N PRO A 33 47.73 -47.72 -32.35
CA PRO A 33 48.40 -48.14 -31.12
C PRO A 33 47.99 -47.28 -29.91
N LEU A 34 47.82 -47.92 -28.75
CA LEU A 34 47.65 -47.22 -27.47
C LEU A 34 48.96 -46.51 -27.07
N ALA A 35 48.94 -45.19 -26.95
CA ALA A 35 50.01 -44.42 -26.32
C ALA A 35 49.47 -43.61 -25.13
N GLY A 36 50.24 -43.63 -24.04
CA GLY A 36 49.84 -43.16 -22.72
C GLY A 36 49.91 -41.64 -22.49
N ALA A 37 49.18 -41.23 -21.45
CA ALA A 37 49.30 -40.01 -20.65
C ALA A 37 49.89 -38.77 -21.33
N GLY A 38 49.03 -38.06 -22.07
CA GLY A 38 49.26 -36.73 -22.59
C GLY A 38 48.13 -36.40 -23.56
N VAL A 39 47.18 -35.56 -23.15
CA VAL A 39 45.97 -35.27 -23.92
C VAL A 39 46.32 -34.37 -25.10
N GLU A 40 46.68 -34.98 -26.24
CA GLU A 40 46.63 -34.34 -27.55
C GLU A 40 45.51 -34.99 -28.36
N SER A 41 44.41 -34.25 -28.57
CA SER A 41 43.25 -34.69 -29.32
C SER A 41 43.62 -34.95 -30.78
N HIS A 42 43.62 -36.21 -31.21
CA HIS A 42 43.77 -36.58 -32.62
C HIS A 42 42.39 -36.79 -33.25
N ASP A 43 42.10 -36.07 -34.34
CA ASP A 43 40.88 -36.25 -35.12
C ASP A 43 40.93 -37.57 -35.91
N VAL A 44 40.23 -38.60 -35.41
CA VAL A 44 40.07 -39.88 -36.12
C VAL A 44 38.83 -39.81 -37.00
N ARG A 45 39.00 -39.86 -38.32
CA ARG A 45 37.88 -39.97 -39.27
C ARG A 45 37.34 -41.40 -39.29
N LEU A 46 36.23 -41.63 -38.60
CA LEU A 46 35.47 -42.89 -38.66
C LEU A 46 34.56 -42.90 -39.90
N ARG A 47 34.66 -43.95 -40.72
CA ARG A 47 33.80 -44.15 -41.89
C ARG A 47 32.63 -45.05 -41.52
N ILE A 48 31.52 -44.46 -41.08
CA ILE A 48 30.33 -45.21 -40.67
C ILE A 48 29.58 -45.70 -41.91
N ARG A 49 29.42 -47.02 -42.06
CA ARG A 49 28.52 -47.63 -43.06
C ARG A 49 27.21 -48.01 -42.38
N VAL A 50 26.10 -47.42 -42.81
CA VAL A 50 24.76 -47.76 -42.32
C VAL A 50 24.16 -48.82 -43.26
N SER A 51 23.90 -50.02 -42.74
CA SER A 51 23.17 -51.06 -43.48
C SER A 51 21.74 -51.18 -42.97
N ARG A 52 20.75 -51.12 -43.87
CA ARG A 52 19.34 -51.31 -43.53
C ARG A 52 19.03 -52.79 -43.42
N ARG A 53 18.69 -53.27 -42.22
CA ARG A 53 18.17 -54.63 -42.01
C ARG A 53 16.74 -54.55 -41.48
N PRO A 54 15.83 -55.46 -41.91
CA PRO A 54 14.49 -55.53 -41.34
C PRO A 54 14.58 -55.90 -39.86
N LYS A 55 13.70 -55.32 -39.04
CA LYS A 55 13.68 -55.53 -37.59
C LYS A 55 13.32 -56.99 -37.28
N PRO A 56 14.07 -57.69 -36.40
CA PRO A 56 13.72 -59.05 -36.01
C PRO A 56 12.40 -59.07 -35.19
N PHE A 57 11.60 -60.13 -35.36
CA PHE A 57 10.38 -60.34 -34.59
C PHE A 57 10.72 -60.69 -33.13
N LEU A 58 10.39 -59.78 -32.20
CA LEU A 58 10.69 -59.91 -30.77
C LEU A 58 9.45 -60.24 -29.92
N GLY A 59 8.31 -60.53 -30.55
CA GLY A 59 7.04 -60.89 -29.89
C GLY A 59 5.85 -60.06 -30.36
N GLY A 60 4.68 -60.70 -30.40
CA GLY A 60 3.44 -60.12 -30.92
C GLY A 60 2.41 -61.17 -31.34
N PHE A 61 1.37 -60.74 -32.05
CA PHE A 61 0.31 -61.59 -32.58
C PHE A 61 0.31 -61.54 -34.11
N ARG A 62 -0.04 -62.66 -34.76
CA ARG A 62 -0.21 -62.73 -36.21
C ARG A 62 -1.66 -63.06 -36.52
N ASP A 63 -2.30 -62.26 -37.36
CA ASP A 63 -3.65 -62.57 -37.82
C ASP A 63 -3.60 -63.75 -38.81
N SER A 64 -4.37 -64.79 -38.53
CA SER A 64 -4.39 -66.04 -39.29
C SER A 64 -5.07 -65.91 -40.66
N ARG A 65 -5.88 -64.86 -40.89
CA ARG A 65 -6.58 -64.64 -42.17
C ARG A 65 -5.83 -63.72 -43.13
N SER A 66 -5.20 -62.66 -42.61
CA SER A 66 -4.46 -61.67 -43.42
C SER A 66 -2.95 -61.93 -43.46
N GLY A 67 -2.42 -62.73 -42.52
CA GLY A 67 -1.00 -63.04 -42.40
C GLY A 67 -0.16 -61.91 -41.83
N THR A 68 -0.74 -60.75 -41.50
CA THR A 68 -0.05 -59.57 -40.99
C THR A 68 0.43 -59.77 -39.55
N GLU A 69 1.67 -59.38 -39.27
CA GLU A 69 2.28 -59.46 -37.94
C GLU A 69 2.09 -58.14 -37.17
N PHE A 70 1.63 -58.24 -35.93
CA PHE A 70 1.43 -57.13 -35.00
C PHE A 70 2.41 -57.31 -33.85
N HIS A 71 3.41 -56.44 -33.76
CA HIS A 71 4.39 -56.49 -32.66
C HIS A 71 3.85 -55.82 -31.40
N HIS A 72 4.34 -56.21 -30.22
CA HIS A 72 4.05 -55.50 -28.97
C HIS A 72 4.51 -54.04 -29.03
N ALA A 73 3.72 -53.14 -28.43
CA ALA A 73 3.95 -51.68 -28.44
C ALA A 73 5.33 -51.30 -27.88
N GLU A 74 5.81 -52.00 -26.85
CA GLU A 74 7.14 -51.78 -26.25
C GLU A 74 8.29 -51.98 -27.24
N SER A 75 8.11 -52.81 -28.27
CA SER A 75 9.15 -53.02 -29.27
C SER A 75 9.12 -51.97 -30.39
N GLN A 76 8.00 -51.27 -30.60
CA GLN A 76 7.80 -50.37 -31.75
C GLN A 76 8.33 -48.95 -31.52
N THR A 77 8.71 -48.60 -30.31
CA THR A 77 9.29 -47.29 -30.00
C THR A 77 10.82 -47.37 -30.04
N GLY A 78 11.46 -46.54 -30.88
CA GLY A 78 12.90 -46.34 -30.80
C GLY A 78 13.29 -45.74 -29.45
N PRO A 79 14.57 -45.84 -29.03
CA PRO A 79 15.01 -45.20 -27.78
C PRO A 79 14.64 -43.71 -27.80
N PRO A 80 14.08 -43.17 -26.71
CA PRO A 80 13.71 -41.76 -26.65
C PRO A 80 14.94 -40.88 -26.89
N ALA A 81 14.73 -39.71 -27.50
CA ALA A 81 15.80 -38.74 -27.73
C ALA A 81 16.48 -38.41 -26.39
N ARG A 82 17.82 -38.50 -26.37
CA ARG A 82 18.61 -38.29 -25.15
C ARG A 82 18.57 -36.80 -24.79
N ASP A 83 17.95 -36.47 -23.66
CA ASP A 83 17.97 -35.13 -23.09
C ASP A 83 19.39 -34.85 -22.55
N THR A 84 20.05 -33.79 -23.03
CA THR A 84 21.46 -33.44 -22.71
C THR A 84 21.57 -32.42 -21.58
N SER A 85 20.52 -32.26 -20.78
CA SER A 85 20.54 -31.39 -19.61
C SER A 85 21.16 -32.10 -18.40
N ASP A 86 22.46 -31.90 -18.18
CA ASP A 86 23.19 -32.38 -16.99
C ASP A 86 22.75 -31.65 -15.71
N ARG A 87 21.56 -31.97 -15.18
CA ARG A 87 21.13 -31.60 -13.83
C ARG A 87 20.40 -32.77 -13.16
N VAL A 88 21.16 -33.63 -12.49
CA VAL A 88 20.61 -34.73 -11.69
C VAL A 88 20.67 -34.34 -10.22
N SER A 89 19.51 -34.22 -9.56
CA SER A 89 19.42 -34.31 -8.09
C SER A 89 19.03 -35.73 -7.69
N ARG A 90 19.63 -36.25 -6.62
CA ARG A 90 19.27 -37.53 -6.00
C ARG A 90 18.85 -37.25 -4.57
N ASP A 91 17.55 -37.22 -4.31
CA ASP A 91 17.03 -37.16 -2.96
C ASP A 91 16.86 -38.58 -2.42
N ALA A 92 17.56 -38.91 -1.33
CA ALA A 92 17.42 -40.18 -0.62
C ALA A 92 16.89 -39.92 0.79
N GLN A 93 15.70 -40.44 1.09
CA GLN A 93 15.08 -40.33 2.41
C GLN A 93 15.84 -41.20 3.43
N THR A 94 16.36 -40.60 4.50
CA THR A 94 17.02 -41.33 5.58
C THR A 94 15.99 -41.95 6.53
N VAL A 95 15.89 -43.29 6.54
CA VAL A 95 14.97 -44.03 7.42
C VAL A 95 15.72 -44.60 8.64
N ARG A 96 15.19 -44.37 9.85
CA ARG A 96 15.69 -44.99 11.08
C ARG A 96 15.11 -46.40 11.26
N THR A 97 15.90 -47.44 10.99
CA THR A 97 15.50 -48.83 11.24
C THR A 97 15.82 -49.27 12.68
N ARG A 98 14.95 -50.08 13.30
CA ARG A 98 15.19 -50.72 14.60
C ARG A 98 14.89 -52.22 14.50
N ARG A 99 15.77 -53.06 15.06
CA ARG A 99 15.55 -54.52 15.12
C ARG A 99 14.80 -54.88 16.41
N ARG A 100 13.74 -55.68 16.32
CA ARG A 100 13.03 -56.27 17.48
C ARG A 100 13.22 -57.78 17.50
N ARG A 101 13.44 -58.36 18.68
CA ARG A 101 13.47 -59.81 18.88
C ARG A 101 12.08 -60.29 19.33
N VAL A 102 11.69 -61.48 18.91
CA VAL A 102 10.45 -62.16 19.32
C VAL A 102 10.86 -63.50 19.92
N HIS A 103 10.25 -63.87 21.05
CA HIS A 103 10.46 -65.17 21.70
C HIS A 103 9.22 -66.04 21.52
N THR A 104 9.40 -67.31 21.14
CA THR A 104 8.32 -68.29 21.02
C THR A 104 8.21 -69.12 22.29
N PRO A 105 7.00 -69.51 22.75
CA PRO A 105 6.86 -70.38 23.91
C PRO A 105 7.56 -71.73 23.68
N HIS A 106 8.18 -72.27 24.73
CA HIS A 106 8.79 -73.59 24.72
C HIS A 106 8.06 -74.47 25.74
N GLU A 107 7.62 -75.64 25.31
CA GLU A 107 6.97 -76.62 26.18
C GLU A 107 8.01 -77.48 26.90
N LYS A 108 7.75 -77.78 28.18
CA LYS A 108 8.53 -78.72 28.98
C LYS A 108 7.57 -79.70 29.64
N ALA A 109 7.84 -81.00 29.53
CA ALA A 109 7.09 -82.05 30.21
C ALA A 109 8.00 -82.74 31.23
N THR A 110 7.48 -83.02 32.42
CA THR A 110 8.18 -83.77 33.47
C THR A 110 7.37 -85.02 33.77
N GLN A 111 7.99 -86.19 33.67
CA GLN A 111 7.35 -87.47 33.97
C GLN A 111 7.81 -87.96 35.34
N VAL A 112 6.86 -88.21 36.25
CA VAL A 112 7.17 -88.75 37.58
C VAL A 112 7.37 -90.28 37.48
N PRO A 113 8.43 -90.85 38.06
CA PRO A 113 8.61 -92.30 38.08
C PRO A 113 7.49 -92.98 38.86
N ARG A 114 6.83 -93.96 38.24
CA ARG A 114 5.77 -94.77 38.85
C ARG A 114 6.12 -96.26 38.72
N PRO A 115 5.94 -97.07 39.78
CA PRO A 115 6.19 -98.50 39.70
C PRO A 115 5.40 -99.15 38.55
N GLY A 116 6.09 -99.87 37.65
CA GLY A 116 5.52 -100.52 36.47
C GLY A 116 5.63 -99.73 35.15
N LEU A 117 6.06 -98.47 35.17
CA LEU A 117 6.33 -97.67 33.97
C LEU A 117 7.84 -97.47 33.79
N TYR A 118 8.38 -97.90 32.65
CA TYR A 118 9.80 -97.70 32.32
C TYR A 118 10.05 -96.27 31.82
N ILE A 119 10.93 -95.53 32.50
CA ILE A 119 11.41 -94.20 32.08
C ILE A 119 12.91 -94.30 31.81
N PRO A 120 13.41 -93.85 30.64
CA PRO A 120 14.84 -93.86 30.33
C PRO A 120 15.62 -92.95 31.27
N GLY A 121 16.62 -93.50 31.97
CA GLY A 121 17.52 -92.75 32.84
C GLY A 121 18.55 -91.95 32.04
N MET A 122 18.14 -90.79 31.54
CA MET A 122 19.09 -89.78 31.03
C MET A 122 19.94 -89.26 32.21
N PRO A 123 21.14 -88.70 31.98
CA PRO A 123 21.96 -88.11 33.04
C PRO A 123 21.25 -86.87 33.60
N GLU A 124 20.38 -87.07 34.58
CA GLU A 124 19.78 -86.01 35.38
C GLU A 124 20.90 -85.37 36.20
N HIS A 125 21.08 -84.06 36.04
CA HIS A 125 22.02 -83.33 36.88
C HIS A 125 21.38 -83.17 38.27
N VAL A 126 21.80 -84.01 39.22
CA VAL A 126 21.46 -83.81 40.63
C VAL A 126 22.27 -82.63 41.10
N LEU A 127 21.64 -81.46 41.17
CA LEU A 127 22.25 -80.27 41.75
C LEU A 127 22.39 -80.50 43.26
N MET A 128 23.58 -80.92 43.69
CA MET A 128 24.00 -80.85 45.09
C MET A 128 24.40 -79.40 45.40
N ALA A 129 23.46 -78.48 45.24
CA ALA A 129 23.57 -77.19 45.89
C ALA A 129 23.14 -77.42 47.34
N ASP A 130 23.85 -76.86 48.33
CA ASP A 130 23.19 -76.51 49.60
C ASP A 130 21.84 -75.94 49.19
N PRO A 131 20.69 -76.54 49.58
CA PRO A 131 19.40 -76.01 49.20
C PRO A 131 19.41 -74.61 49.79
N GLY A 132 19.68 -73.62 48.94
CA GLY A 132 19.95 -72.26 49.39
C GLY A 132 18.83 -71.92 50.33
N ARG A 133 19.20 -71.41 51.52
CA ARG A 133 18.29 -71.21 52.65
C ARG A 133 16.96 -70.71 52.11
N TYR A 134 15.89 -71.48 52.28
CA TYR A 134 14.56 -71.11 51.78
C TYR A 134 14.31 -69.67 52.21
N VAL A 135 14.11 -68.79 51.23
CA VAL A 135 13.88 -67.38 51.50
C VAL A 135 12.42 -67.27 51.93
N PRO A 136 12.11 -67.05 53.22
CA PRO A 136 10.75 -66.81 53.63
C PRO A 136 10.24 -65.54 52.95
N ALA A 137 8.92 -65.42 52.79
CA ALA A 137 8.29 -64.29 52.09
C ALA A 137 8.76 -62.93 52.64
N ASP A 138 9.03 -62.86 53.95
CA ASP A 138 9.52 -61.65 54.63
C ASP A 138 10.92 -61.25 54.16
N GLU A 139 11.84 -62.21 53.99
CA GLU A 139 13.20 -61.97 53.50
C GLU A 139 13.21 -61.70 51.98
N ALA A 140 12.22 -62.19 51.23
CA ALA A 140 12.00 -61.80 49.83
C ALA A 140 11.46 -60.36 49.71
N LEU A 141 10.59 -59.95 50.64
CA LEU A 141 10.09 -58.58 50.73
C LEU A 141 11.20 -57.60 51.14
N GLU A 142 12.10 -58.00 52.03
CA GLU A 142 13.30 -57.22 52.37
C GLU A 142 14.24 -57.08 51.15
N ARG A 143 14.45 -58.14 50.36
CA ARG A 143 15.17 -58.03 49.08
C ARG A 143 14.47 -57.14 48.07
N GLN A 144 13.13 -57.06 48.09
CA GLN A 144 12.38 -56.08 47.28
C GLN A 144 12.58 -54.65 47.79
N ARG A 145 12.67 -54.43 49.11
CA ARG A 145 13.04 -53.12 49.68
C ARG A 145 14.46 -52.71 49.28
N ASP A 146 15.41 -53.64 49.26
CA ASP A 146 16.75 -53.38 48.72
C ASP A 146 16.70 -53.00 47.24
N LEU A 147 15.80 -53.61 46.46
CA LEU A 147 15.57 -53.23 45.07
C LEU A 147 14.97 -51.83 44.97
N GLU A 148 14.01 -51.48 45.82
CA GLU A 148 13.44 -50.13 45.92
C GLU A 148 14.51 -49.10 46.26
N ASP A 149 15.42 -49.40 47.18
CA ASP A 149 16.51 -48.51 47.56
C ASP A 149 17.55 -48.35 46.43
N ARG A 150 17.82 -49.43 45.67
CA ARG A 150 18.62 -49.35 44.44
C ARG A 150 17.92 -48.54 43.36
N VAL A 151 16.60 -48.70 43.18
CA VAL A 151 15.80 -47.90 42.26
C VAL A 151 15.79 -46.44 42.69
N ARG A 152 15.62 -46.13 43.98
CA ARG A 152 15.72 -44.77 44.54
C ARG A 152 17.09 -44.18 44.30
N THR A 153 18.16 -44.97 44.44
CA THR A 153 19.53 -44.55 44.16
C THR A 153 19.71 -44.20 42.67
N ILE A 154 19.23 -45.05 41.76
CA ILE A 154 19.24 -44.78 40.31
C ILE A 154 18.39 -43.55 39.98
N GLN A 155 17.20 -43.41 40.57
CA GLN A 155 16.34 -42.24 40.39
C GLN A 155 16.99 -40.97 40.92
N ARG A 156 17.72 -41.03 42.05
CA ARG A 156 18.43 -39.89 42.63
C ARG A 156 19.55 -39.43 41.70
N TYR A 157 20.35 -40.37 41.18
CA TYR A 157 21.39 -40.06 40.20
C TYR A 157 20.82 -39.60 38.87
N TYR A 158 19.71 -40.17 38.39
CA TYR A 158 19.05 -39.76 37.16
C TYR A 158 18.42 -38.37 37.29
N ARG A 159 17.80 -38.03 38.43
CA ARG A 159 17.32 -36.67 38.73
C ARG A 159 18.46 -35.67 38.79
N ALA A 160 19.60 -36.04 39.38
CA ALA A 160 20.80 -35.21 39.38
C ALA A 160 21.38 -35.04 37.96
N TYR A 161 21.39 -36.10 37.15
CA TYR A 161 21.79 -36.04 35.75
C TYR A 161 20.84 -35.18 34.91
N LEU A 162 19.52 -35.28 35.11
CA LEU A 162 18.54 -34.42 34.45
C LEU A 162 18.75 -32.94 34.82
N ARG A 163 18.99 -32.63 36.10
CA ARG A 163 19.35 -31.27 36.55
C ARG A 163 20.68 -30.74 36.00
N ARG A 164 21.58 -31.64 35.59
CA ARG A 164 22.85 -31.27 34.95
C ARG A 164 22.75 -31.18 33.42
N ARG A 165 21.74 -31.82 32.81
CA ARG A 165 21.57 -31.92 31.35
C ARG A 165 20.51 -30.95 30.82
N VAL A 166 19.47 -30.71 31.61
CA VAL A 166 18.62 -29.53 31.47
C VAL A 166 19.47 -28.43 32.10
N PRO A 167 19.92 -27.40 31.35
CA PRO A 167 20.45 -26.20 32.00
C PRO A 167 19.40 -25.76 33.02
N PRO A 168 19.76 -25.25 34.20
CA PRO A 168 18.76 -24.55 34.99
C PRO A 168 18.04 -23.60 34.02
N ALA A 169 16.71 -23.53 34.12
CA ALA A 169 16.09 -22.26 33.86
C ALA A 169 16.74 -21.35 34.89
N ARG A 170 17.88 -20.77 34.52
CA ARG A 170 18.29 -19.42 34.83
C ARG A 170 17.50 -18.85 36.01
N GLU A 171 17.98 -19.24 37.19
CA GLU A 171 18.02 -18.43 38.40
C GLU A 171 19.48 -17.91 38.34
N ASP A 172 19.91 -16.95 37.51
CA ASP A 172 19.42 -15.59 37.21
C ASP A 172 18.75 -14.93 38.41
N GLY A 173 19.40 -14.93 39.58
CA GLY A 173 18.76 -14.40 40.80
C GLY A 173 19.63 -13.79 41.88
N GLU A 174 20.90 -14.21 42.10
CA GLU A 174 21.66 -13.62 43.23
C GLU A 174 23.16 -13.42 42.97
N ASP A 175 23.82 -14.20 42.11
CA ASP A 175 25.25 -13.98 41.78
C ASP A 175 25.50 -13.65 40.30
N GLU A 176 24.55 -13.93 39.39
CA GLU A 176 24.53 -13.38 38.01
C GLU A 176 23.81 -12.01 37.96
N GLU A 177 22.98 -11.64 38.94
CA GLU A 177 22.31 -10.31 38.98
C GLU A 177 23.28 -9.14 39.23
N ALA A 178 24.48 -9.39 39.76
CA ALA A 178 25.49 -8.35 39.96
C ALA A 178 26.39 -8.16 38.73
N GLU A 179 26.76 -9.24 38.01
CA GLU A 179 27.57 -9.16 36.79
C GLU A 179 26.70 -8.98 35.51
N GLU A 180 25.53 -9.61 35.40
CA GLU A 180 24.54 -9.33 34.34
C GLU A 180 23.73 -8.05 34.62
N GLY A 181 23.71 -7.56 35.86
CA GLY A 181 23.22 -6.22 36.19
C GLY A 181 24.16 -5.13 35.70
N GLU A 182 25.47 -5.28 35.90
CA GLU A 182 26.47 -4.36 35.36
C GLU A 182 26.63 -4.51 33.83
N GLU A 183 26.67 -5.72 33.26
CA GLU A 183 26.75 -5.92 31.79
C GLU A 183 25.42 -5.66 31.07
N GLY A 184 24.29 -5.82 31.76
CA GLY A 184 22.95 -5.50 31.27
C GLY A 184 22.64 -4.00 31.37
N GLU A 185 23.04 -3.32 32.44
CA GLU A 185 23.00 -1.86 32.53
C GLU A 185 24.00 -1.23 31.55
N GLU A 186 25.23 -1.74 31.41
CA GLU A 186 26.17 -1.29 30.38
C GLU A 186 25.66 -1.60 28.96
N GLY A 187 24.99 -2.73 28.74
CA GLY A 187 24.39 -3.11 27.47
C GLY A 187 23.15 -2.27 27.11
N GLU A 188 22.29 -1.98 28.09
CA GLU A 188 21.14 -1.09 27.96
C GLU A 188 21.57 0.37 27.81
N GLU A 189 22.57 0.84 28.56
CA GLU A 189 23.18 2.16 28.39
C GLU A 189 23.84 2.30 27.01
N VAL A 190 24.59 1.29 26.55
CA VAL A 190 25.18 1.31 25.20
C VAL A 190 24.10 1.22 24.11
N GLU A 191 23.03 0.45 24.31
CA GLU A 191 21.90 0.43 23.38
C GLU A 191 21.09 1.73 23.39
N GLU A 192 20.90 2.37 24.55
CA GLU A 192 20.23 3.66 24.69
C GLU A 192 21.10 4.78 24.12
N GLU A 193 22.41 4.77 24.35
CA GLU A 193 23.38 5.67 23.72
C GLU A 193 23.44 5.47 22.21
N GLN A 194 23.37 4.22 21.72
CA GLN A 194 23.28 3.94 20.28
C GLN A 194 21.94 4.40 19.69
N LYS A 195 20.82 4.20 20.39
CA LYS A 195 19.50 4.71 19.96
C LYS A 195 19.48 6.24 19.95
N LEU A 196 20.04 6.88 20.98
CA LEU A 196 20.21 8.34 21.05
C LEU A 196 21.13 8.85 19.94
N ALA A 197 22.25 8.17 19.67
CA ALA A 197 23.17 8.52 18.59
C ALA A 197 22.54 8.33 17.21
N ASP A 198 21.78 7.26 17.00
CA ASP A 198 21.02 7.00 15.77
C ASP A 198 19.90 8.02 15.58
N GLU A 199 19.21 8.41 16.67
CA GLU A 199 18.21 9.47 16.67
C GLU A 199 18.82 10.85 16.41
N GLU A 200 19.99 11.15 16.99
CA GLU A 200 20.77 12.35 16.73
C GLU A 200 21.28 12.38 15.29
N GLU A 201 21.82 11.28 14.76
CA GLU A 201 22.25 11.18 13.36
C GLU A 201 21.05 11.31 12.40
N GLU A 202 19.90 10.73 12.75
CA GLU A 202 18.67 10.89 11.96
C GLU A 202 18.15 12.33 12.02
N GLN A 203 18.22 12.98 13.18
CA GLN A 203 17.92 14.40 13.33
C GLN A 203 18.89 15.27 12.52
N GLU A 204 20.18 15.00 12.57
CA GLU A 204 21.21 15.69 11.78
C GLU A 204 21.00 15.49 10.28
N ARG A 205 20.62 14.29 9.85
CA ARG A 205 20.24 14.02 8.46
C ARG A 205 18.97 14.76 8.06
N ARG A 206 17.95 14.80 8.92
CA ARG A 206 16.71 15.56 8.69
C ARG A 206 17.01 17.06 8.59
N ASP A 207 17.93 17.54 9.42
CA ASP A 207 18.41 18.91 9.45
C ASP A 207 19.23 19.27 8.19
N GLN A 208 20.14 18.40 7.78
CA GLN A 208 20.90 18.56 6.54
C GLN A 208 19.98 18.48 5.34
N ALA A 209 19.00 17.58 5.34
CA ALA A 209 17.96 17.50 4.31
C ALA A 209 17.08 18.76 4.27
N LEU A 210 16.78 19.37 5.42
CA LEU A 210 16.04 20.63 5.54
C LEU A 210 16.83 21.79 4.92
N VAL A 211 18.13 21.88 5.24
CA VAL A 211 19.04 22.90 4.69
C VAL A 211 19.25 22.70 3.18
N LEU A 212 19.44 21.46 2.73
CA LEU A 212 19.55 21.12 1.31
C LEU A 212 18.24 21.41 0.56
N ALA A 213 17.08 21.08 1.13
CA ALA A 213 15.78 21.41 0.57
C ALA A 213 15.59 22.93 0.42
N ALA A 214 15.98 23.71 1.44
CA ALA A 214 16.01 25.17 1.38
C ALA A 214 17.03 25.73 0.37
N SER A 215 18.07 24.96 0.03
CA SER A 215 19.17 25.36 -0.87
C SER A 215 19.01 24.87 -2.32
N THR A 216 18.04 24.01 -2.63
CA THR A 216 17.81 23.55 -4.01
C THR A 216 17.35 24.69 -4.95
N PRO A 217 17.64 24.63 -6.27
CA PRO A 217 17.47 25.75 -7.19
C PRO A 217 16.02 26.19 -7.47
N SER A 218 15.02 25.58 -6.84
CA SER A 218 13.68 26.15 -6.69
C SER A 218 13.67 27.15 -5.53
N GLY A 219 14.58 28.14 -5.58
CA GLY A 219 14.99 29.00 -4.46
C GLY A 219 13.96 30.01 -3.92
N TYR A 220 12.66 29.72 -4.00
CA TYR A 220 11.60 30.57 -3.48
C TYR A 220 10.53 29.70 -2.79
N PRO A 221 10.36 29.78 -1.45
CA PRO A 221 9.39 28.97 -0.72
C PRO A 221 7.98 29.24 -1.25
N ARG A 222 7.39 28.24 -1.91
CA ARG A 222 6.10 28.39 -2.58
C ARG A 222 5.02 27.54 -1.97
N SER A 223 5.36 26.46 -1.28
CA SER A 223 4.44 25.56 -0.57
C SER A 223 4.16 26.07 0.85
N SER A 224 3.05 25.62 1.48
CA SER A 224 2.87 25.84 2.93
C SER A 224 4.00 25.19 3.71
N ARG A 225 4.35 23.96 3.30
CA ARG A 225 5.46 23.19 3.87
C ARG A 225 6.79 23.93 3.81
N ASP A 226 7.06 24.65 2.71
CA ASP A 226 8.30 25.42 2.55
C ASP A 226 8.34 26.63 3.51
N PHE A 227 7.20 27.16 3.95
CA PHE A 227 7.17 28.17 5.00
C PHE A 227 7.33 27.54 6.39
N ASP A 228 6.71 26.37 6.62
CA ASP A 228 6.84 25.62 7.86
C ASP A 228 8.32 25.24 8.12
N THR A 229 9.05 24.84 7.08
CA THR A 229 10.50 24.60 7.17
C THR A 229 11.30 25.85 7.52
N LEU A 230 10.92 27.02 7.00
CA LEU A 230 11.58 28.29 7.33
C LEU A 230 11.31 28.72 8.77
N TYR A 231 10.09 28.58 9.27
CA TYR A 231 9.80 28.85 10.68
C TYR A 231 10.60 27.91 11.59
N ALA A 232 10.70 26.62 11.25
CA ALA A 232 11.51 25.67 12.00
C ALA A 232 13.01 26.04 12.00
N LEU A 233 13.55 26.49 10.87
CA LEU A 233 14.93 26.97 10.78
C LEU A 233 15.19 28.22 11.63
N VAL A 234 14.27 29.19 11.61
CA VAL A 234 14.37 30.41 12.45
C VAL A 234 14.31 30.04 13.94
N GLU A 235 13.39 29.16 14.32
CA GLU A 235 13.24 28.70 15.70
C GLU A 235 14.49 27.95 16.19
N ARG A 236 15.05 27.08 15.35
CA ARG A 236 16.30 26.36 15.67
C ARG A 236 17.48 27.32 15.85
N TRP A 237 17.61 28.31 14.96
CA TRP A 237 18.64 29.34 15.08
C TRP A 237 18.49 30.14 16.38
N ARG A 238 17.25 30.55 16.73
CA ARG A 238 16.93 31.25 17.98
C ARG A 238 17.35 30.41 19.20
N GLN A 239 17.02 29.12 19.22
CA GLN A 239 17.38 28.21 20.31
C GLN A 239 18.91 28.02 20.43
N ALA A 240 19.62 27.82 19.31
CA ALA A 240 21.07 27.69 19.32
C ALA A 240 21.75 28.98 19.83
N GLU A 241 21.29 30.15 19.39
CA GLU A 241 21.87 31.44 19.77
C GLU A 241 21.58 31.79 21.23
N THR A 242 20.37 31.52 21.72
CA THR A 242 20.01 31.69 23.13
C THR A 242 20.84 30.78 24.04
N ARG A 243 21.04 29.51 23.69
CA ARG A 243 21.93 28.57 24.41
C ARG A 243 23.38 29.09 24.42
N ARG A 244 23.88 29.56 23.27
CA ARG A 244 25.23 30.14 23.15
C ARG A 244 25.43 31.34 24.09
N LEU A 245 24.45 32.23 24.17
CA LEU A 245 24.49 33.41 25.04
C LEU A 245 24.33 33.07 26.53
N GLN A 246 23.56 32.03 26.86
CA GLN A 246 23.44 31.54 28.23
C GLN A 246 24.78 31.00 28.78
N ALA A 247 25.55 30.31 27.94
CA ALA A 247 26.85 29.74 28.33
C ALA A 247 27.98 30.78 28.43
N SER A 248 27.93 31.86 27.64
CA SER A 248 29.10 32.75 27.43
C SER A 248 29.03 34.10 28.16
N CYS A 249 27.83 34.59 28.54
CA CYS A 249 27.65 35.98 28.96
C CYS A 249 27.11 36.15 30.40
N SER A 250 27.58 37.22 31.06
CA SER A 250 27.06 37.70 32.36
C SER A 250 25.62 38.22 32.26
N GLU A 251 24.90 38.33 33.36
CA GLU A 251 23.45 38.57 33.36
C GLU A 251 23.03 39.87 32.65
N ALA A 252 23.77 40.97 32.83
CA ALA A 252 23.46 42.25 32.19
C ALA A 252 23.77 42.25 30.69
N ALA A 253 24.90 41.68 30.28
CA ALA A 253 25.28 41.54 28.87
C ALA A 253 24.33 40.57 28.14
N ARG A 254 23.91 39.50 28.81
CA ARG A 254 22.95 38.51 28.29
C ARG A 254 21.61 39.15 27.95
N ARG A 255 21.07 40.01 28.81
CA ARG A 255 19.79 40.69 28.56
C ARG A 255 19.85 41.60 27.32
N ALA A 256 20.96 42.31 27.11
CA ALA A 256 21.15 43.14 25.91
C ALA A 256 21.28 42.29 24.63
N MET A 257 22.10 41.24 24.66
CA MET A 257 22.32 40.35 23.52
C MET A 257 21.05 39.58 23.13
N LEU A 258 20.24 39.16 24.10
CA LEU A 258 18.93 38.54 23.83
C LEU A 258 17.96 39.51 23.12
N GLY A 259 18.06 40.81 23.40
CA GLY A 259 17.34 41.85 22.65
C GLY A 259 17.72 41.86 21.17
N GLU A 260 19.01 41.79 20.85
CA GLU A 260 19.48 41.72 19.45
C GLU A 260 19.03 40.44 18.74
N VAL A 261 19.00 39.30 19.44
CA VAL A 261 18.49 38.03 18.90
C VAL A 261 17.02 38.16 18.55
N LEU A 262 16.22 38.76 19.44
CA LEU A 262 14.80 38.99 19.22
C LEU A 262 14.54 39.95 18.06
N GLU A 263 15.32 41.03 17.93
CA GLU A 263 15.21 41.93 16.77
C GLU A 263 15.48 41.19 15.46
N ARG A 264 16.54 40.37 15.42
CA ARG A 264 16.87 39.55 14.25
C ARG A 264 15.77 38.53 13.95
N GLU A 265 15.24 37.85 14.95
CA GLU A 265 14.08 36.95 14.80
C GLU A 265 12.88 37.68 14.18
N MET A 266 12.51 38.84 14.72
CA MET A 266 11.42 39.66 14.18
C MET A 266 11.68 40.07 12.73
N THR A 267 12.91 40.40 12.35
CA THR A 267 13.23 40.72 10.95
C THR A 267 13.05 39.52 10.01
N LEU A 268 13.47 38.33 10.44
CA LEU A 268 13.34 37.09 9.67
C LEU A 268 11.87 36.68 9.53
N LEU A 269 11.10 36.68 10.62
CA LEU A 269 9.68 36.37 10.61
C LEU A 269 8.90 37.35 9.73
N ASN A 270 9.19 38.65 9.82
CA ASN A 270 8.56 39.66 8.95
C ASN A 270 8.92 39.45 7.47
N ALA A 271 10.14 39.01 7.15
CA ALA A 271 10.53 38.68 5.79
C ALA A 271 9.77 37.46 5.26
N ILE A 272 9.63 36.42 6.08
CA ILE A 272 8.85 35.21 5.77
C ILE A 272 7.38 35.59 5.52
N GLU A 273 6.77 36.39 6.39
CA GLU A 273 5.37 36.82 6.24
C GLU A 273 5.13 37.67 5.00
N ARG A 274 6.02 38.64 4.71
CA ARG A 274 5.94 39.44 3.47
C ARG A 274 5.99 38.55 2.24
N HIS A 275 6.89 37.58 2.24
CA HIS A 275 7.02 36.63 1.17
C HIS A 275 5.77 35.75 1.03
N ARG A 276 5.24 35.24 2.15
CA ARG A 276 4.01 34.45 2.19
C ARG A 276 2.82 35.21 1.61
N GLN A 277 2.72 36.51 1.87
CA GLN A 277 1.69 37.37 1.26
C GLN A 277 1.86 37.51 -0.26
N VAL A 278 3.09 37.68 -0.74
CA VAL A 278 3.41 37.71 -2.18
C VAL A 278 2.99 36.39 -2.85
N VAL A 279 3.41 35.25 -2.29
CA VAL A 279 3.08 33.91 -2.79
C VAL A 279 1.58 33.63 -2.72
N ALA A 280 0.88 34.07 -1.66
CA ALA A 280 -0.56 33.95 -1.57
C ALA A 280 -1.28 34.73 -2.69
N GLY A 281 -0.78 35.93 -3.02
CA GLY A 281 -1.27 36.74 -4.13
C GLY A 281 -1.01 36.09 -5.49
N GLU A 282 0.18 35.53 -5.72
CA GLU A 282 0.50 34.76 -6.94
C GLU A 282 -0.40 33.53 -7.08
N ARG A 283 -0.54 32.76 -6.01
CA ARG A 283 -1.41 31.58 -5.97
C ARG A 283 -2.87 31.93 -6.23
N ALA A 284 -3.36 33.07 -5.76
CA ALA A 284 -4.70 33.54 -6.10
C ALA A 284 -4.83 33.71 -7.61
N ARG A 285 -3.97 34.53 -8.22
CA ARG A 285 -3.96 34.77 -9.68
C ARG A 285 -3.83 33.49 -10.48
N ASP A 286 -2.96 32.58 -10.05
CA ASP A 286 -2.78 31.25 -10.66
C ASP A 286 -4.03 30.37 -10.52
N ARG A 287 -4.75 30.43 -9.39
CA ARG A 287 -6.03 29.71 -9.21
C ARG A 287 -7.09 30.25 -10.15
N GLU A 288 -7.20 31.57 -10.31
CA GLU A 288 -8.12 32.17 -11.29
C GLU A 288 -7.75 31.74 -12.70
N ARG A 289 -6.46 31.83 -13.09
CA ARG A 289 -5.99 31.41 -14.41
C ARG A 289 -6.28 29.93 -14.68
N ARG A 290 -5.92 29.05 -13.76
CA ARG A 290 -6.17 27.60 -13.86
C ARG A 290 -7.66 27.25 -13.84
N PHE A 291 -8.51 28.07 -13.23
CA PHE A 291 -9.95 27.89 -13.31
C PHE A 291 -10.45 28.14 -14.74
N LEU A 292 -10.00 29.22 -15.37
CA LEU A 292 -10.35 29.54 -16.75
C LEU A 292 -9.77 28.55 -17.75
N GLU A 293 -8.52 28.12 -17.55
CA GLU A 293 -7.88 27.06 -18.35
C GLU A 293 -8.71 25.76 -18.35
N ARG A 294 -9.22 25.35 -17.18
CA ARG A 294 -10.09 24.18 -17.07
C ARG A 294 -11.42 24.36 -17.78
N CYS A 295 -12.03 25.54 -17.73
CA CYS A 295 -13.28 25.82 -18.45
C CYS A 295 -13.08 25.83 -19.97
N ALA A 296 -11.87 26.16 -20.43
CA ALA A 296 -11.51 26.28 -21.84
C ALA A 296 -10.94 24.97 -22.44
N GLU A 297 -10.85 23.91 -21.63
CA GLU A 297 -10.32 22.61 -22.06
C GLU A 297 -11.33 21.91 -22.99
N PRO A 298 -10.92 21.44 -24.18
CA PRO A 298 -11.80 20.72 -25.09
C PRO A 298 -12.26 19.39 -24.49
N LEU A 299 -13.49 18.99 -24.79
CA LEU A 299 -14.02 17.71 -24.33
C LEU A 299 -13.30 16.58 -25.06
N VAL A 300 -12.76 15.62 -24.31
CA VAL A 300 -12.08 14.45 -24.86
C VAL A 300 -13.02 13.26 -24.79
N PHE A 301 -13.32 12.66 -25.94
CA PHE A 301 -14.09 11.43 -26.08
C PHE A 301 -13.18 10.30 -26.54
N GLU A 302 -13.36 9.09 -26.04
CA GLU A 302 -12.69 7.91 -26.59
C GLU A 302 -13.44 7.46 -27.85
N GLY A 303 -12.76 7.48 -29.00
CA GLY A 303 -13.29 6.94 -30.25
C GLY A 303 -13.43 5.42 -30.21
N SER A 304 -14.13 4.84 -31.20
CA SER A 304 -14.31 3.38 -31.32
C SER A 304 -13.00 2.59 -31.38
N ASN A 305 -11.90 3.25 -31.76
CA ASN A 305 -10.58 2.67 -31.90
C ASN A 305 -9.67 2.96 -30.68
N GLY A 306 -10.19 3.59 -29.63
CA GLY A 306 -9.43 4.01 -28.45
C GLY A 306 -8.64 5.32 -28.61
N GLU A 307 -8.77 6.01 -29.74
CA GLU A 307 -8.12 7.31 -29.96
C GLU A 307 -8.94 8.46 -29.33
N PRO A 308 -8.30 9.40 -28.61
CA PRO A 308 -9.00 10.54 -28.01
C PRO A 308 -9.42 11.56 -29.09
N ILE A 309 -10.73 11.78 -29.23
CA ILE A 309 -11.33 12.79 -30.09
C ILE A 309 -11.60 14.03 -29.25
N GLN A 310 -10.95 15.15 -29.59
CA GLN A 310 -11.21 16.45 -28.98
C GLN A 310 -12.38 17.13 -29.68
N VAL A 311 -13.40 17.51 -28.93
CA VAL A 311 -14.59 18.20 -29.42
C VAL A 311 -14.68 19.56 -28.75
N GLU A 312 -14.74 20.60 -29.57
CA GLU A 312 -15.02 21.96 -29.13
C GLU A 312 -16.52 22.23 -29.26
N THR A 313 -17.19 22.41 -28.13
CA THR A 313 -18.58 22.90 -28.10
C THR A 313 -18.59 24.43 -28.19
N LEU A 314 -19.74 25.00 -28.55
CA LEU A 314 -19.93 26.47 -28.53
C LEU A 314 -19.67 27.04 -27.12
N GLU A 315 -19.98 26.28 -26.07
CA GLU A 315 -19.75 26.62 -24.68
C GLU A 315 -18.24 26.69 -24.35
N VAL A 316 -17.46 25.70 -24.79
CA VAL A 316 -15.99 25.67 -24.62
C VAL A 316 -15.32 26.74 -25.48
N ALA A 317 -15.80 26.99 -26.71
CA ALA A 317 -15.30 28.07 -27.55
C ALA A 317 -15.51 29.44 -26.87
N ARG A 318 -16.68 29.66 -26.27
CA ARG A 318 -16.94 30.86 -25.47
C ARG A 318 -16.03 30.96 -24.25
N ALA A 319 -15.77 29.85 -23.55
CA ALA A 319 -14.85 29.84 -22.41
C ALA A 319 -13.41 30.19 -22.83
N LYS A 320 -12.96 29.76 -24.02
CA LYS A 320 -11.66 30.17 -24.61
C LYS A 320 -11.59 31.66 -24.90
N GLU A 321 -12.64 32.26 -25.45
CA GLU A 321 -12.71 33.71 -25.66
C GLU A 321 -12.58 34.48 -24.34
N LEU A 322 -13.33 34.06 -23.30
CA LEU A 322 -13.28 34.68 -21.98
C LEU A 322 -11.91 34.51 -21.30
N GLN A 323 -11.26 33.35 -21.48
CA GLN A 323 -9.90 33.11 -21.03
C GLN A 323 -8.91 34.07 -21.72
N ALA A 324 -8.99 34.21 -23.05
CA ALA A 324 -8.13 35.10 -23.82
C ALA A 324 -8.33 36.57 -23.40
N ALA A 325 -9.57 36.99 -23.14
CA ALA A 325 -9.89 38.31 -22.61
C ALA A 325 -9.29 38.54 -21.21
N TYR A 326 -9.36 37.55 -20.31
CA TYR A 326 -8.76 37.65 -18.98
C TYR A 326 -7.23 37.78 -19.04
N LEU A 327 -6.58 36.99 -19.89
CA LEU A 327 -5.13 37.06 -20.11
C LEU A 327 -4.73 38.44 -20.65
N SER A 328 -5.50 38.98 -21.59
CA SER A 328 -5.27 40.32 -22.17
C SER A 328 -5.47 41.45 -21.14
N LEU A 329 -6.40 41.28 -20.19
CA LEU A 329 -6.60 42.24 -19.08
C LEU A 329 -5.42 42.25 -18.09
N THR A 330 -4.84 41.07 -17.82
CA THR A 330 -3.76 40.90 -16.84
C THR A 330 -2.36 41.17 -17.40
N GLN A 331 -2.17 41.04 -18.71
CA GLN A 331 -0.90 41.37 -19.37
C GLN A 331 -0.73 42.88 -19.58
N GLN A 332 0.52 43.32 -19.56
CA GLN A 332 0.87 44.69 -19.93
C GLN A 332 0.96 44.77 -21.45
N ALA A 333 0.05 45.55 -22.05
CA ALA A 333 0.03 45.84 -23.48
C ALA A 333 0.39 47.31 -23.73
N PRO A 334 0.95 47.64 -24.91
CA PRO A 334 1.14 49.03 -25.31
C PRO A 334 -0.19 49.77 -25.31
N LYS A 335 -0.13 51.09 -25.14
CA LYS A 335 -1.29 51.95 -24.91
C LYS A 335 -2.39 51.82 -25.97
N ALA A 336 -2.00 51.73 -27.25
CA ALA A 336 -2.93 51.61 -28.37
C ALA A 336 -3.68 50.27 -28.33
N GLU A 337 -2.95 49.16 -28.28
CA GLU A 337 -3.52 47.81 -28.24
C GLU A 337 -4.43 47.62 -27.01
N ARG A 338 -4.04 48.17 -25.84
CA ARG A 338 -4.86 48.11 -24.64
C ARG A 338 -6.16 48.88 -24.80
N LEU A 339 -6.14 50.07 -25.39
CA LEU A 339 -7.34 50.87 -25.62
C LEU A 339 -8.30 50.17 -26.59
N GLU A 340 -7.77 49.64 -27.69
CA GLU A 340 -8.56 48.87 -28.68
C GLU A 340 -9.24 47.66 -28.03
N PHE A 341 -8.48 46.87 -27.28
CA PHE A 341 -9.00 45.72 -26.56
C PHE A 341 -10.07 46.11 -25.52
N LEU A 342 -9.84 47.16 -24.72
CA LEU A 342 -10.79 47.61 -23.70
C LEU A 342 -12.09 48.11 -24.30
N VAL A 343 -12.04 48.79 -25.45
CA VAL A 343 -13.24 49.22 -26.19
C VAL A 343 -14.01 48.01 -26.73
N ALA A 344 -13.32 47.04 -27.33
CA ALA A 344 -13.95 45.80 -27.81
C ALA A 344 -14.60 45.01 -26.66
N LEU A 345 -13.91 44.86 -25.53
CA LEU A 345 -14.44 44.21 -24.34
C LEU A 345 -15.67 44.94 -23.81
N MET A 346 -15.63 46.28 -23.73
CA MET A 346 -16.76 47.09 -23.27
C MET A 346 -18.00 46.94 -24.17
N GLU A 347 -17.81 46.75 -25.47
CA GLU A 347 -18.90 46.45 -26.41
C GLU A 347 -19.50 45.06 -26.15
N SER A 348 -18.66 44.04 -26.00
CA SER A 348 -19.11 42.67 -25.72
C SER A 348 -19.88 42.53 -24.39
N LEU A 349 -19.60 43.42 -23.43
CA LEU A 349 -20.30 43.47 -22.15
C LEU A 349 -21.67 44.15 -22.22
N LYS A 350 -22.04 44.82 -23.33
CA LYS A 350 -23.39 45.42 -23.48
C LYS A 350 -24.48 44.36 -23.55
N GLU A 351 -24.16 43.20 -24.10
CA GLU A 351 -25.09 42.08 -24.27
C GLU A 351 -25.37 41.37 -22.93
N VAL A 352 -24.48 41.54 -21.94
CA VAL A 352 -24.59 40.93 -20.62
C VAL A 352 -25.38 41.87 -19.70
N GLY A 353 -26.69 41.63 -19.56
CA GLY A 353 -27.61 42.44 -18.75
C GLY A 353 -27.46 42.32 -17.22
N LEU A 354 -26.24 42.26 -16.71
CA LEU A 354 -25.93 42.11 -15.28
C LEU A 354 -25.36 43.40 -14.68
N GLU A 355 -25.78 43.76 -13.46
CA GLU A 355 -25.29 44.95 -12.74
C GLU A 355 -23.75 44.96 -12.62
N ARG A 356 -23.14 43.80 -12.38
CA ARG A 356 -21.68 43.65 -12.32
C ARG A 356 -20.99 43.92 -13.65
N ALA A 357 -21.64 43.62 -14.77
CA ALA A 357 -21.12 43.93 -16.10
C ALA A 357 -21.17 45.43 -16.37
N GLU A 358 -22.20 46.13 -15.89
CA GLU A 358 -22.29 47.60 -15.98
C GLU A 358 -21.22 48.30 -15.14
N GLU A 359 -20.96 47.82 -13.92
CA GLU A 359 -19.87 48.32 -13.08
C GLU A 359 -18.51 48.12 -13.77
N LEU A 360 -18.27 46.93 -14.33
CA LEU A 360 -17.05 46.64 -15.08
C LEU A 360 -16.90 47.59 -16.28
N ARG A 361 -17.96 47.82 -17.05
CA ARG A 361 -17.97 48.80 -18.17
C ARG A 361 -17.63 50.20 -17.69
N ARG A 362 -18.17 50.64 -16.56
CA ARG A 362 -17.87 51.96 -15.97
C ARG A 362 -16.39 52.08 -15.59
N LEU A 363 -15.81 51.04 -15.00
CA LEU A 363 -14.40 51.02 -14.61
C LEU A 363 -13.47 50.97 -15.83
N ILE A 364 -13.81 50.19 -16.86
CA ILE A 364 -13.10 50.18 -18.14
C ILE A 364 -13.15 51.56 -18.80
N GLY A 365 -14.33 52.21 -18.85
CA GLY A 365 -14.47 53.57 -19.36
C GLY A 365 -13.62 54.59 -18.59
N ARG A 366 -13.53 54.44 -17.26
CA ARG A 366 -12.62 55.24 -16.43
C ARG A 366 -11.16 54.99 -16.79
N GLU A 367 -10.74 53.74 -17.02
CA GLU A 367 -9.38 53.44 -17.47
C GLU A 367 -9.09 54.09 -18.83
N CYS A 368 -9.96 53.91 -19.81
CA CYS A 368 -9.82 54.49 -21.15
C CYS A 368 -9.70 56.02 -21.10
N THR A 369 -10.51 56.70 -20.28
CA THR A 369 -10.45 58.17 -20.14
C THR A 369 -9.18 58.65 -19.45
N MET A 370 -8.67 57.92 -18.46
CA MET A 370 -7.40 58.25 -17.80
C MET A 370 -6.21 58.03 -18.74
N MET A 371 -6.23 56.93 -19.50
CA MET A 371 -5.21 56.64 -20.52
C MET A 371 -5.25 57.69 -21.65
N ALA A 372 -6.43 58.05 -22.16
CA ALA A 372 -6.57 59.08 -23.20
C ALA A 372 -6.01 60.45 -22.75
N ARG A 373 -6.08 60.76 -21.44
CA ARG A 373 -5.55 61.99 -20.84
C ARG A 373 -4.05 61.91 -20.49
N GLY A 374 -3.40 60.77 -20.70
CA GLY A 374 -1.99 60.56 -20.35
C GLY A 374 -1.73 60.36 -18.85
N LEU A 375 -2.77 60.09 -18.06
CA LEU A 375 -2.67 59.79 -16.63
C LEU A 375 -2.40 58.29 -16.42
N ASP A 376 -1.27 57.82 -16.95
CA ASP A 376 -0.90 56.41 -16.95
C ASP A 376 -0.28 55.96 -15.60
N ALA A 377 0.17 56.91 -14.78
CA ALA A 377 0.74 56.66 -13.46
C ALA A 377 -0.34 56.28 -12.43
N GLY A 378 -0.18 55.11 -11.79
CA GLY A 378 -1.06 54.67 -10.70
C GLY A 378 -2.36 53.98 -11.14
N LEU A 379 -2.50 53.57 -12.42
CA LEU A 379 -3.65 52.78 -12.89
C LEU A 379 -3.65 51.33 -12.39
N GLU A 380 -2.56 50.86 -11.79
CA GLU A 380 -2.38 49.48 -11.33
C GLU A 380 -3.51 48.96 -10.39
N PRO A 381 -3.99 49.72 -9.39
CA PRO A 381 -5.12 49.29 -8.57
C PRO A 381 -6.44 49.21 -9.37
N LEU A 382 -6.66 50.12 -10.32
CA LEU A 382 -7.83 50.11 -11.19
C LEU A 382 -7.82 48.89 -12.11
N ARG A 383 -6.66 48.58 -12.71
CA ARG A 383 -6.47 47.39 -13.55
C ARG A 383 -6.69 46.10 -12.77
N ARG A 384 -6.18 46.02 -11.54
CA ARG A 384 -6.45 44.89 -10.64
C ARG A 384 -7.94 44.74 -10.33
N HIS A 385 -8.63 45.85 -10.08
CA HIS A 385 -10.07 45.81 -9.82
C HIS A 385 -10.86 45.34 -11.05
N ILE A 386 -10.54 45.85 -12.24
CA ILE A 386 -11.14 45.41 -13.51
C ILE A 386 -10.92 43.91 -13.73
N ALA A 387 -9.69 43.41 -13.54
CA ALA A 387 -9.37 42.00 -13.69
C ALA A 387 -10.11 41.09 -12.67
N LEU A 388 -10.22 41.53 -11.41
CA LEU A 388 -10.96 40.82 -10.37
C LEU A 388 -12.46 40.74 -10.68
N LEU A 389 -13.08 41.88 -11.03
CA LEU A 389 -14.51 41.92 -11.40
C LEU A 389 -14.79 41.09 -12.65
N PHE A 390 -13.91 41.13 -13.65
CA PHE A 390 -14.05 40.26 -14.83
C PHE A 390 -13.93 38.78 -14.45
N ALA A 391 -12.97 38.40 -13.60
CA ALA A 391 -12.85 37.02 -13.12
C ALA A 391 -14.06 36.56 -12.29
N GLU A 392 -14.71 37.46 -11.56
CA GLU A 392 -15.97 37.17 -10.87
C GLU A 392 -17.15 37.02 -11.85
N LEU A 393 -17.22 37.87 -12.87
CA LEU A 393 -18.25 37.81 -13.91
C LEU A 393 -18.15 36.51 -14.72
N VAL A 394 -16.96 36.06 -15.07
CA VAL A 394 -16.73 34.79 -15.79
C VAL A 394 -17.08 33.56 -14.94
N LYS A 395 -17.19 33.69 -13.62
CA LYS A 395 -17.71 32.61 -12.76
C LYS A 395 -19.24 32.54 -12.78
N CYS A 396 -19.95 33.52 -13.36
CA CYS A 396 -21.41 33.50 -13.46
C CYS A 396 -21.86 32.57 -14.61
N PRO A 397 -22.82 31.65 -14.36
CA PRO A 397 -23.31 30.72 -15.38
C PRO A 397 -23.93 31.39 -16.62
N GLU A 398 -24.51 32.58 -16.45
CA GLU A 398 -25.13 33.37 -17.53
C GLU A 398 -24.10 33.89 -18.54
N VAL A 399 -22.86 34.08 -18.10
CA VAL A 399 -21.76 34.59 -18.94
C VAL A 399 -20.87 33.43 -19.42
N ASN A 400 -20.67 32.44 -18.57
CA ASN A 400 -19.89 31.25 -18.86
C ASN A 400 -20.65 29.99 -18.42
N PRO A 401 -21.33 29.28 -19.35
CA PRO A 401 -22.04 28.05 -19.01
C PRO A 401 -21.11 26.95 -18.46
N GLU A 402 -19.87 26.86 -18.96
CA GLU A 402 -18.87 25.87 -18.53
C GLU A 402 -18.39 26.09 -17.08
N ALA A 403 -18.49 27.32 -16.55
CA ALA A 403 -18.09 27.62 -15.17
C ALA A 403 -18.83 26.74 -14.15
N THR A 404 -20.08 26.36 -14.45
CA THR A 404 -20.88 25.48 -13.61
C THR A 404 -20.24 24.11 -13.36
N LYS A 405 -19.47 23.57 -14.30
CA LYS A 405 -18.82 22.25 -14.13
C LYS A 405 -17.62 22.31 -13.19
N HIS A 406 -17.00 23.48 -13.04
CA HIS A 406 -15.73 23.64 -12.31
C HIS A 406 -15.83 24.39 -10.98
N LEU A 407 -16.98 25.01 -10.66
CA LEU A 407 -17.23 25.60 -9.35
C LEU A 407 -17.34 24.49 -8.27
N ARG A 408 -16.84 24.75 -7.05
CA ARG A 408 -16.86 23.74 -5.98
C ARG A 408 -18.27 23.51 -5.42
N ALA A 409 -19.06 24.58 -5.34
CA ALA A 409 -20.44 24.54 -4.85
C ALA A 409 -21.40 23.94 -5.89
N SER A 410 -21.08 24.06 -7.18
CA SER A 410 -21.94 23.62 -8.26
C SER A 410 -22.04 22.10 -8.38
N ARG A 411 -21.09 21.32 -7.85
CA ARG A 411 -21.24 19.86 -7.87
C ARG A 411 -22.40 19.38 -6.99
N VAL A 412 -22.63 20.04 -5.84
CA VAL A 412 -23.83 19.77 -5.02
C VAL A 412 -25.07 20.42 -5.65
N LEU A 413 -24.95 21.65 -6.14
CA LEU A 413 -26.08 22.41 -6.67
C LEU A 413 -26.60 21.89 -8.03
N LEU A 414 -25.72 21.53 -8.95
CA LEU A 414 -26.06 20.98 -10.27
C LEU A 414 -26.27 19.47 -10.23
N ASP A 415 -25.34 18.66 -9.70
CA ASP A 415 -25.51 17.19 -9.79
C ASP A 415 -26.67 16.69 -8.93
N MET A 416 -26.96 17.35 -7.80
CA MET A 416 -28.04 16.93 -6.92
C MET A 416 -29.33 17.71 -7.10
N TRP A 417 -29.28 19.03 -7.26
CA TRP A 417 -30.47 19.88 -7.29
C TRP A 417 -30.75 20.49 -8.66
N LEU A 418 -29.93 20.18 -9.67
CA LEU A 418 -30.06 20.67 -11.06
C LEU A 418 -30.15 22.21 -11.16
N GLY A 419 -29.61 22.93 -10.17
CA GLY A 419 -29.69 24.39 -10.11
C GLY A 419 -31.08 24.96 -9.86
N ARG A 420 -32.04 24.16 -9.37
CA ARG A 420 -33.43 24.57 -9.11
C ARG A 420 -33.77 24.49 -7.61
N SER A 421 -34.66 25.36 -7.14
CA SER A 421 -35.19 25.24 -5.78
C SER A 421 -36.00 23.95 -5.63
N ALA A 422 -35.96 23.35 -4.46
CA ALA A 422 -36.75 22.17 -4.11
C ALA A 422 -38.26 22.49 -3.99
N LEU A 423 -38.60 23.75 -3.70
CA LEU A 423 -39.98 24.19 -3.42
C LEU A 423 -40.66 24.90 -4.59
N THR A 424 -39.91 25.61 -5.43
CA THR A 424 -40.43 26.23 -6.64
C THR A 424 -39.56 25.89 -7.84
N GLU A 425 -40.19 25.60 -8.98
CA GLU A 425 -39.52 25.42 -10.27
C GLU A 425 -39.10 26.75 -10.91
N ASP A 426 -38.88 27.80 -10.11
CA ASP A 426 -38.53 29.12 -10.63
C ASP A 426 -37.09 29.13 -11.15
N GLU A 427 -36.95 29.20 -12.48
CA GLU A 427 -35.66 29.37 -13.17
C GLU A 427 -35.10 30.80 -13.02
N ALA A 428 -35.93 31.75 -12.56
CA ALA A 428 -35.65 33.19 -12.59
C ALA A 428 -34.64 33.69 -11.54
N ALA A 429 -34.29 32.91 -10.51
CA ALA A 429 -33.40 33.38 -9.43
C ALA A 429 -31.90 33.19 -9.73
N GLY A 430 -31.55 32.45 -10.78
CA GLY A 430 -30.17 32.07 -11.08
C GLY A 430 -29.49 31.27 -9.96
N LEU A 431 -28.28 30.75 -10.22
CA LEU A 431 -27.52 29.94 -9.23
C LEU A 431 -27.18 30.74 -7.95
N TRP A 432 -27.11 32.07 -8.07
CA TRP A 432 -26.69 33.00 -7.00
C TRP A 432 -27.83 33.43 -6.06
N GLY A 433 -29.10 33.35 -6.51
CA GLY A 433 -30.28 33.61 -5.67
C GLY A 433 -30.69 32.44 -4.77
N LEU A 434 -30.06 31.28 -4.98
CA LEU A 434 -30.32 30.05 -4.25
C LEU A 434 -29.41 29.90 -3.02
N ARG A 435 -29.94 29.31 -1.97
CA ARG A 435 -29.30 29.08 -0.68
C ARG A 435 -29.46 27.61 -0.32
N LEU A 436 -28.43 27.05 0.34
CA LEU A 436 -28.39 25.64 0.70
C LEU A 436 -28.40 25.46 2.24
N PRO A 437 -29.52 25.79 2.93
CA PRO A 437 -29.63 25.57 4.37
C PRO A 437 -29.61 24.08 4.74
N ARG A 438 -29.34 23.81 6.02
CA ARG A 438 -29.43 22.47 6.60
C ARG A 438 -30.86 21.98 6.54
N TRP A 439 -31.08 20.75 6.06
CA TRP A 439 -32.41 20.12 6.05
C TRP A 439 -32.86 19.81 7.47
N ARG A 440 -32.02 19.15 8.27
CA ARG A 440 -32.21 18.96 9.72
C ARG A 440 -31.26 19.86 10.49
N ALA A 441 -31.78 20.77 11.30
CA ALA A 441 -30.99 21.78 12.02
C ALA A 441 -29.97 21.17 13.00
N ARG A 442 -30.34 20.05 13.65
CA ARG A 442 -29.51 19.34 14.63
C ARG A 442 -28.32 18.58 14.03
N GLN A 443 -28.35 18.33 12.72
CA GLN A 443 -27.27 17.64 12.04
C GLN A 443 -26.30 18.65 11.41
N GLU A 444 -25.03 18.26 11.29
CA GLU A 444 -24.02 19.09 10.65
C GLU A 444 -24.38 19.36 9.19
N TRP A 445 -23.83 20.46 8.66
CA TRP A 445 -24.00 20.77 7.26
C TRP A 445 -23.26 19.72 6.42
N SER A 446 -23.99 19.03 5.55
CA SER A 446 -23.43 18.04 4.65
C SER A 446 -24.25 17.95 3.36
N PRO A 447 -23.66 17.45 2.24
CA PRO A 447 -24.41 17.24 1.01
C PRO A 447 -25.69 16.41 1.19
N TRP A 448 -25.71 15.47 2.14
CA TRP A 448 -26.88 14.63 2.45
C TRP A 448 -27.75 15.15 3.61
N ASN A 449 -27.53 16.38 4.06
CA ASN A 449 -28.36 17.07 5.06
C ASN A 449 -28.61 18.53 4.65
N CYS A 450 -28.82 18.78 3.36
CA CYS A 450 -29.03 20.14 2.87
C CYS A 450 -30.10 20.18 1.79
N VAL A 451 -30.83 21.28 1.69
CA VAL A 451 -31.91 21.49 0.73
C VAL A 451 -31.67 22.77 -0.04
N LEU A 452 -31.89 22.78 -1.35
CA LEU A 452 -31.71 23.97 -2.17
C LEU A 452 -32.99 24.78 -2.21
N LEU A 453 -32.94 26.02 -1.74
CA LEU A 453 -34.10 26.91 -1.59
C LEU A 453 -33.76 28.31 -2.09
N THR A 454 -34.76 29.12 -2.48
CA THR A 454 -34.52 30.55 -2.75
C THR A 454 -34.19 31.29 -1.45
N ALA A 455 -33.58 32.48 -1.53
CA ALA A 455 -33.24 33.27 -0.34
C ALA A 455 -34.44 33.54 0.59
N ALA A 456 -35.65 33.72 0.04
CA ALA A 456 -36.87 33.89 0.83
C ALA A 456 -37.32 32.58 1.52
N GLN A 457 -37.30 31.48 0.78
CA GLN A 457 -37.64 30.14 1.29
C GLN A 457 -36.65 29.66 2.36
N ALA A 458 -35.37 29.92 2.17
CA ALA A 458 -34.33 29.56 3.14
C ALA A 458 -34.50 30.31 4.46
N ARG A 459 -34.92 31.59 4.43
CA ARG A 459 -35.30 32.33 5.64
C ARG A 459 -36.48 31.67 6.34
N ALA A 460 -37.53 31.29 5.60
CA ALA A 460 -38.67 30.59 6.19
C ALA A 460 -38.27 29.23 6.78
N HIS A 461 -37.44 28.46 6.09
CA HIS A 461 -36.92 27.17 6.57
C HIS A 461 -36.10 27.31 7.85
N ALA A 462 -35.30 28.39 7.97
CA ALA A 462 -34.53 28.66 9.19
C ALA A 462 -35.41 28.93 10.42
N HIS A 463 -36.64 29.44 10.24
CA HIS A 463 -37.58 29.67 11.35
C HIS A 463 -38.24 28.38 11.87
N LEU A 464 -38.06 27.24 11.18
CA LEU A 464 -38.56 25.93 11.66
C LEU A 464 -37.74 25.40 12.85
N GLY A 465 -36.52 25.90 13.06
CA GLY A 465 -35.72 25.58 14.25
C GLY A 465 -35.53 24.07 14.48
N ASP A 466 -35.99 23.61 15.64
CA ASP A 466 -35.88 22.23 16.13
C ASP A 466 -37.06 21.31 15.76
N LEU A 467 -38.06 21.81 15.01
CA LEU A 467 -39.18 20.97 14.58
C LEU A 467 -38.72 19.88 13.61
N ASP A 468 -39.38 18.72 13.71
CA ASP A 468 -39.15 17.62 12.79
C ASP A 468 -39.70 17.99 11.40
N VAL A 469 -38.78 18.03 10.45
CA VAL A 469 -39.00 18.49 9.06
C VAL A 469 -40.06 17.64 8.35
N GLU A 470 -40.23 16.39 8.80
CA GLU A 470 -41.18 15.40 8.27
C GLU A 470 -42.63 15.73 8.63
N ASP A 471 -42.86 16.51 9.69
CA ASP A 471 -44.19 16.95 10.13
C ASP A 471 -44.60 18.30 9.50
N VAL A 472 -43.63 19.07 9.02
CA VAL A 472 -43.85 20.41 8.46
C VAL A 472 -44.02 20.39 6.94
N TYR A 473 -43.26 19.56 6.23
CA TYR A 473 -43.28 19.50 4.77
C TYR A 473 -44.16 18.37 4.23
N ALA A 474 -44.74 18.58 3.06
CA ALA A 474 -45.55 17.55 2.40
C ALA A 474 -44.72 16.26 2.14
N PRO A 475 -45.29 15.06 2.33
CA PRO A 475 -44.56 13.79 2.18
C PRO A 475 -43.86 13.64 0.82
N ALA A 476 -44.48 14.11 -0.27
CA ALA A 476 -43.89 14.07 -1.61
C ALA A 476 -42.58 14.87 -1.74
N LEU A 477 -42.48 16.01 -1.03
CA LEU A 477 -41.26 16.81 -1.01
C LEU A 477 -40.18 16.10 -0.17
N VAL A 478 -40.56 15.58 1.00
CA VAL A 478 -39.66 14.84 1.89
C VAL A 478 -39.02 13.65 1.15
N ASP A 479 -39.81 12.87 0.41
CA ASP A 479 -39.32 11.75 -0.40
C ASP A 479 -38.40 12.19 -1.54
N THR A 480 -38.68 13.35 -2.14
CA THR A 480 -37.82 13.91 -3.19
C THR A 480 -36.47 14.34 -2.62
N VAL A 481 -36.47 15.05 -1.50
CA VAL A 481 -35.24 15.45 -0.79
C VAL A 481 -34.46 14.21 -0.34
N ARG A 482 -35.13 13.19 0.21
CA ARG A 482 -34.52 11.93 0.64
C ARG A 482 -33.84 11.20 -0.52
N ARG A 483 -34.48 11.14 -1.69
CA ARG A 483 -33.88 10.58 -2.91
C ARG A 483 -32.63 11.36 -3.35
N ARG A 484 -32.68 12.69 -3.33
CA ARG A 484 -31.51 13.54 -3.64
C ARG A 484 -30.38 13.36 -2.62
N HIS A 485 -30.67 13.23 -1.33
CA HIS A 485 -29.65 12.93 -0.30
C HIS A 485 -29.02 11.55 -0.49
N LEU A 486 -29.80 10.55 -0.90
CA LEU A 486 -29.26 9.23 -1.25
C LEU A 486 -28.34 9.30 -2.47
N GLN A 487 -28.71 10.09 -3.49
CA GLN A 487 -27.85 10.37 -4.63
C GLN A 487 -26.56 11.10 -4.20
N ALA A 488 -26.66 12.09 -3.31
CA ALA A 488 -25.53 12.78 -2.71
C ALA A 488 -24.52 11.81 -2.10
N ARG A 489 -25.01 10.86 -1.31
CA ARG A 489 -24.16 9.85 -0.65
C ARG A 489 -23.39 8.98 -1.65
N ARG A 490 -23.96 8.73 -2.83
CA ARG A 490 -23.28 8.00 -3.90
C ARG A 490 -22.23 8.86 -4.59
N VAL A 491 -22.57 10.09 -4.97
CA VAL A 491 -21.67 11.03 -5.68
C VAL A 491 -20.49 11.44 -4.78
N PHE A 492 -20.73 11.66 -3.50
CA PHE A 492 -19.74 12.12 -2.51
C PHE A 492 -19.19 10.98 -1.63
N ALA A 493 -19.26 9.72 -2.09
CA ALA A 493 -18.78 8.56 -1.33
C ALA A 493 -17.30 8.68 -0.91
N ARG A 494 -16.44 9.24 -1.76
CA ARG A 494 -15.02 9.51 -1.43
C ARG A 494 -14.87 10.57 -0.34
N LEU A 495 -15.68 11.64 -0.38
CA LEU A 495 -15.69 12.68 0.64
C LEU A 495 -16.11 12.13 2.01
N MET A 496 -17.12 11.25 2.02
CA MET A 496 -17.57 10.53 3.21
C MET A 496 -16.46 9.65 3.83
N GLN A 497 -15.65 9.00 2.99
CA GLN A 497 -14.53 8.20 3.46
C GLN A 497 -13.46 9.09 4.11
N SER A 498 -13.07 10.20 3.46
CA SER A 498 -12.11 11.15 4.05
C SER A 498 -12.61 11.85 5.31
N GLU A 499 -13.90 12.15 5.41
CA GLU A 499 -14.49 12.74 6.62
C GLU A 499 -14.44 11.75 7.80
N ARG A 500 -14.72 10.47 7.53
CA ARG A 500 -14.65 9.41 8.55
C ARG A 500 -13.23 9.20 9.06
N THR A 501 -12.23 9.21 8.17
CA THR A 501 -10.83 9.09 8.59
C THR A 501 -10.39 10.29 9.41
N LEU A 502 -10.69 11.52 8.95
CA LEU A 502 -10.35 12.74 9.68
C LEU A 502 -11.05 12.83 11.05
N ARG A 503 -12.31 12.39 11.15
CA ARG A 503 -12.99 12.32 12.45
C ARG A 503 -12.39 11.26 13.36
N ALA A 504 -12.02 10.09 12.84
CA ALA A 504 -11.36 9.05 13.62
C ALA A 504 -9.98 9.50 14.14
N GLU A 505 -9.26 10.31 13.36
CA GLU A 505 -7.99 10.93 13.76
C GLU A 505 -8.19 12.07 14.78
N ALA A 506 -9.29 12.82 14.69
CA ALA A 506 -9.59 13.95 15.59
C ALA A 506 -10.24 13.54 16.92
N THR A 507 -10.98 12.42 16.97
CA THR A 507 -11.61 11.90 18.21
C THR A 507 -10.64 11.68 19.37
N PRO A 508 -9.46 11.04 19.20
CA PRO A 508 -8.52 10.87 20.31
C PRO A 508 -7.96 12.21 20.83
N LEU A 509 -7.80 13.23 19.96
CA LEU A 509 -7.30 14.55 20.38
C LEU A 509 -8.31 15.31 21.24
N LEU A 510 -9.61 15.16 20.98
CA LEU A 510 -10.67 15.77 21.80
C LEU A 510 -10.88 15.03 23.13
N GLU A 511 -10.76 13.70 23.13
CA GLU A 511 -10.85 12.89 24.37
C GLU A 511 -9.65 13.10 25.30
N MET A 512 -8.44 13.35 24.76
CA MET A 512 -7.28 13.77 25.55
C MET A 512 -7.53 15.12 26.24
N THR A 513 -8.07 16.12 25.52
CA THR A 513 -8.35 17.44 26.12
C THR A 513 -9.48 17.43 27.17
N ALA A 514 -10.44 16.51 27.04
CA ALA A 514 -11.51 16.35 28.03
C ALA A 514 -11.02 15.62 29.31
N SER A 515 -10.04 14.73 29.17
CA SER A 515 -9.42 14.03 30.31
C SER A 515 -8.52 14.98 31.12
N ASP A 516 -7.82 15.90 30.45
CA ASP A 516 -6.99 16.93 31.11
C ASP A 516 -7.82 18.01 31.82
N LEU A 517 -9.07 18.24 31.40
CA LEU A 517 -9.99 19.18 32.06
C LEU A 517 -10.80 18.55 33.21
N GLY A 518 -10.71 17.22 33.39
CA GLY A 518 -11.36 16.48 34.49
C GLY A 518 -10.46 16.21 35.69
N ALA A 519 -9.17 16.57 35.61
CA ALA A 519 -8.21 16.48 36.70
C ALA A 519 -7.86 17.89 37.22
N SER A 520 -8.83 18.56 37.85
CA SER A 520 -8.55 19.67 38.78
C SER A 520 -9.58 19.75 39.89
#